data_AF-A0A9D6NKC5-F1
#
_entry.id   AF-A0A9D6NKC5-F1
#
_cell.length_a   1.000
_cell.length_b   1.000
_cell.length_c   1.000
_cell.angle_alpha   90.00
_cell.angle_beta   90.00
_cell.angle_gamma   90.00
#
_symmetry.space_group_name_H-M   'P 1'
#
loop_
_entity.id
_entity.type
_entity.pdbx_description
1 polymer ?
#
loop_
_entity_poly.entity_id
_entity_poly.type
_entity_poly.pdbx_seq_one_letter_code
_entity_poly.pdbx_strand_id
1 'polypeptide(L)'
;MKASWTDFVVQVSGVLRLQAPQNGNSACSAQKARKDLLLSLAAAAVVSRRTEPVRHSEPDLAGGDDLPRPADPHEWESFVCRQKGQASPRQRHYDTVANPKLFAAATARMVAYQIVACAGGLDPLEPAALREACARLDRMLRSTRLFVQAAALFLCGVCHTTGGFDLPKLRRFLGTRSLWELTERPGVGGQALPTLGAVASGLESQRFTLKDLVATRPMSDMDHFRETVEYVKASGFREDLEEYEDRG
;
A
#
# COMPACT_ATOMS: atom_id res chain seq x y z
N MET A 1 -2.48 -19.54 -33.68
CA MET A 1 -1.43 -19.84 -32.69
C MET A 1 -1.22 -18.65 -31.79
N LYS A 2 -1.57 -18.77 -30.50
CA LYS A 2 -0.92 -18.12 -29.34
C LYS A 2 -1.65 -18.59 -28.09
N ALA A 3 -0.84 -18.96 -27.10
CA ALA A 3 -1.11 -19.96 -26.08
C ALA A 3 -2.23 -19.59 -25.08
N SER A 4 -2.92 -20.64 -24.65
CA SER A 4 -4.06 -20.64 -23.72
C SER A 4 -3.58 -20.63 -22.27
N TRP A 5 -4.36 -19.98 -21.39
CA TRP A 5 -4.19 -19.89 -19.94
C TRP A 5 -4.10 -21.24 -19.19
N THR A 6 -4.33 -22.36 -19.88
CA THR A 6 -4.22 -23.72 -19.34
C THR A 6 -2.78 -24.23 -19.20
N ASP A 7 -1.82 -23.69 -19.95
CA ASP A 7 -0.42 -24.17 -19.91
C ASP A 7 0.37 -23.61 -18.70
N PHE A 8 -0.12 -22.55 -18.05
CA PHE A 8 0.54 -21.98 -16.87
C PHE A 8 0.13 -22.65 -15.54
N VAL A 9 -1.01 -23.35 -15.51
CA VAL A 9 -1.56 -23.97 -14.30
C VAL A 9 -1.03 -25.40 -14.06
N VAL A 10 -0.47 -26.06 -15.08
CA VAL A 10 0.09 -27.42 -14.94
C VAL A 10 1.48 -27.44 -14.32
N GLN A 11 2.20 -26.32 -14.26
CA GLN A 11 3.56 -26.27 -13.69
C GLN A 11 3.59 -25.98 -12.17
N VAL A 12 2.43 -25.78 -11.53
CA VAL A 12 2.33 -25.49 -10.08
C VAL A 12 1.81 -26.68 -9.24
N SER A 13 1.41 -27.81 -9.85
CA SER A 13 0.82 -28.96 -9.13
C SER A 13 1.70 -30.23 -9.08
N GLY A 14 2.99 -30.14 -9.40
CA GLY A 14 3.89 -31.30 -9.55
C GLY A 14 4.73 -31.69 -8.33
N VAL A 15 4.65 -30.97 -7.21
CA VAL A 15 5.49 -31.24 -6.02
C VAL A 15 4.61 -31.36 -4.79
N LEU A 16 3.96 -32.52 -4.63
CA LEU A 16 3.54 -33.13 -3.36
C LEU A 16 2.81 -34.46 -3.63
N ARG A 17 3.57 -35.52 -3.93
CA ARG A 17 3.13 -36.89 -3.66
C ARG A 17 3.92 -37.40 -2.45
N LEU A 18 3.29 -37.27 -1.29
CA LEU A 18 3.67 -37.98 -0.07
C LEU A 18 3.26 -39.44 -0.21
N GLN A 19 4.23 -40.36 -0.24
CA GLN A 19 4.01 -41.74 0.17
C GLN A 19 4.33 -41.85 1.66
N ALA A 20 3.30 -42.16 2.44
CA ALA A 20 3.44 -42.57 3.83
C ALA A 20 4.01 -44.00 3.91
N PRO A 21 4.82 -44.33 4.93
CA PRO A 21 4.88 -45.68 5.46
C PRO A 21 3.93 -45.84 6.65
N GLN A 22 3.22 -46.97 6.61
CA GLN A 22 2.35 -47.45 7.67
C GLN A 22 3.12 -47.98 8.89
N ASN A 23 2.42 -47.93 10.03
CA ASN A 23 2.49 -48.81 11.21
C ASN A 23 3.72 -48.75 12.14
N GLY A 24 3.40 -48.57 13.43
CA GLY A 24 4.21 -49.07 14.56
C GLY A 24 4.59 -48.02 15.62
N ASN A 25 4.08 -48.19 16.84
CA ASN A 25 4.55 -47.64 18.12
C ASN A 25 3.97 -46.29 18.60
N SER A 26 2.80 -46.38 19.23
CA SER A 26 1.91 -45.31 19.71
C SER A 26 2.27 -44.65 21.07
N ALA A 27 3.45 -44.85 21.65
CA ALA A 27 3.80 -44.23 22.94
C ALA A 27 4.91 -43.16 22.85
N CYS A 28 5.89 -43.32 21.95
CA CYS A 28 7.04 -42.42 21.86
C CYS A 28 6.73 -41.14 21.04
N SER A 29 5.84 -41.22 20.05
CA SER A 29 5.42 -40.09 19.21
C SER A 29 4.54 -39.08 19.96
N ALA A 30 3.70 -39.54 20.89
CA ALA A 30 2.86 -38.67 21.70
C ALA A 30 3.67 -37.83 22.70
N GLN A 31 4.75 -38.40 23.25
CA GLN A 31 5.62 -37.69 24.21
C GLN A 31 6.54 -36.68 23.53
N LYS A 32 6.96 -36.95 22.28
CA LYS A 32 7.71 -36.00 21.44
C LYS A 32 6.83 -34.83 20.97
N ALA A 33 5.60 -35.12 20.51
CA ALA A 33 4.64 -34.09 20.12
C ALA A 33 4.26 -33.16 21.31
N ARG A 34 4.18 -33.69 22.53
CA ARG A 34 3.90 -32.89 23.73
C ARG A 34 5.09 -32.01 24.15
N LYS A 35 6.32 -32.46 23.91
CA LYS A 35 7.54 -31.68 24.13
C LYS A 35 7.70 -30.55 23.11
N ASP A 36 7.36 -30.81 21.85
CA ASP A 36 7.36 -29.81 20.79
C ASP A 36 6.25 -28.76 20.99
N LEU A 37 5.08 -29.16 21.55
CA LEU A 37 4.01 -28.24 21.93
C LEU A 37 4.39 -27.34 23.13
N LEU A 38 5.17 -27.86 24.09
CA LEU A 38 5.67 -27.06 25.22
C LEU A 38 6.81 -26.11 24.81
N LEU A 39 7.62 -26.49 23.82
CA LEU A 39 8.63 -25.61 23.21
C LEU A 39 7.99 -24.49 22.37
N SER A 40 6.89 -24.76 21.66
CA SER A 40 6.14 -23.71 20.93
C SER A 40 5.36 -22.78 21.87
N LEU A 41 4.83 -23.29 22.99
CA LEU A 41 4.22 -22.46 24.05
C LEU A 41 5.26 -21.62 24.82
N ALA A 42 6.47 -22.14 25.05
CA ALA A 42 7.56 -21.35 25.64
C ALA A 42 8.09 -20.26 24.68
N ALA A 43 8.14 -20.53 23.37
CA ALA A 43 8.43 -19.52 22.36
C ALA A 43 7.34 -18.44 22.28
N ALA A 44 6.06 -18.83 22.38
CA ALA A 44 4.95 -17.88 22.45
C ALA A 44 4.95 -17.03 23.74
N ALA A 45 5.40 -17.59 24.87
CA ALA A 45 5.50 -16.86 26.14
C ALA A 45 6.66 -15.86 26.19
N VAL A 46 7.77 -16.11 25.47
CA VAL A 46 8.87 -15.15 25.31
C VAL A 46 8.52 -14.03 24.33
N VAL A 47 7.67 -14.29 23.33
CA VAL A 47 7.13 -13.27 22.41
C VAL A 47 6.11 -12.35 23.09
N SER A 48 5.44 -12.80 24.15
CA SER A 48 4.40 -12.03 24.86
C SER A 48 4.92 -10.97 25.85
N ARG A 49 6.25 -10.83 26.06
CA ARG A 49 6.85 -9.84 26.97
C ARG A 49 7.65 -8.71 26.29
N ARG A 50 7.50 -8.48 24.99
CA ARG A 50 8.27 -7.43 24.29
C ARG A 50 7.54 -6.60 23.24
N THR A 51 6.22 -6.44 23.37
CA THR A 51 5.49 -5.41 22.61
C THR A 51 4.76 -4.50 23.58
N GLU A 52 5.51 -3.82 24.44
CA GLU A 52 5.05 -2.50 24.86
C GLU A 52 5.05 -1.62 23.60
N PRO A 53 3.93 -0.95 23.25
CA PRO A 53 3.97 0.04 22.20
C PRO A 53 4.95 1.11 22.65
N VAL A 54 6.10 1.19 21.98
CA VAL A 54 7.05 2.26 22.24
C VAL A 54 6.34 3.55 21.89
N ARG A 55 5.95 4.32 22.91
CA ARG A 55 5.43 5.68 22.74
C ARG A 55 6.59 6.55 22.29
N HIS A 56 6.90 6.49 21.01
CA HIS A 56 7.75 7.46 20.36
C HIS A 56 6.93 8.75 20.21
N SER A 57 7.25 9.75 21.03
CA SER A 57 6.89 11.13 20.74
C SER A 57 7.57 11.50 19.41
N GLU A 58 6.82 11.47 18.30
CA GLU A 58 7.29 11.88 16.97
C GLU A 58 7.65 13.37 16.98
N PRO A 59 8.90 13.77 16.69
CA PRO A 59 9.18 15.13 16.26
C PRO A 59 9.11 15.21 14.72
N ASP A 60 8.42 16.23 14.21
CA ASP A 60 8.49 16.81 12.85
C ASP A 60 8.00 16.04 11.60
N LEU A 61 7.43 14.84 11.72
CA LEU A 61 6.77 14.13 10.58
C LEU A 61 5.25 13.98 10.72
N ALA A 62 4.63 14.65 11.70
CA ALA A 62 3.18 14.73 11.81
C ALA A 62 2.64 15.75 10.79
N GLY A 63 2.19 15.28 9.63
CA GLY A 63 1.56 16.08 8.57
C GLY A 63 0.52 15.26 7.81
N GLY A 64 -0.07 15.82 6.75
CA GLY A 64 -1.10 15.16 5.93
C GLY A 64 -2.51 15.58 6.30
N ASP A 65 -2.95 16.70 5.74
CA ASP A 65 -4.33 17.18 5.88
C ASP A 65 -5.33 16.22 5.21
N ASP A 66 -6.61 16.37 5.52
CA ASP A 66 -7.66 15.67 4.78
C ASP A 66 -7.65 16.15 3.33
N LEU A 67 -7.76 15.20 2.38
CA LEU A 67 -7.83 15.55 0.97
C LEU A 67 -9.26 16.00 0.62
N PRO A 68 -9.43 17.08 -0.17
CA PRO A 68 -10.73 17.44 -0.72
C PRO A 68 -11.32 16.26 -1.47
N ARG A 69 -12.57 15.91 -1.15
CA ARG A 69 -13.29 14.86 -1.86
C ARG A 69 -13.67 15.35 -3.26
N PRO A 70 -13.69 14.49 -4.27
CA PRO A 70 -14.24 14.82 -5.59
C PRO A 70 -15.65 15.41 -5.47
N ALA A 71 -15.87 16.59 -6.04
CA ALA A 71 -17.20 17.18 -6.12
C ALA A 71 -18.09 16.43 -7.12
N ASP A 72 -17.52 15.94 -8.23
CA ASP A 72 -18.24 15.06 -9.16
C ASP A 72 -18.31 13.63 -8.60
N PRO A 73 -19.50 13.10 -8.29
CA PRO A 73 -19.65 11.73 -7.80
C PRO A 73 -19.22 10.67 -8.82
N HIS A 74 -19.01 11.04 -10.09
CA HIS A 74 -18.57 10.15 -11.16
C HIS A 74 -17.07 10.20 -11.47
N GLU A 75 -16.29 10.96 -10.71
CA GLU A 75 -14.85 11.09 -10.96
C GLU A 75 -14.13 9.74 -10.79
N TRP A 76 -14.57 8.93 -9.83
CA TRP A 76 -14.06 7.58 -9.58
C TRP A 76 -14.20 6.64 -10.77
N GLU A 77 -15.41 6.57 -11.33
CA GLU A 77 -15.72 5.77 -12.51
C GLU A 77 -14.91 6.24 -13.72
N SER A 78 -14.81 7.56 -13.91
CA SER A 78 -14.08 8.16 -15.03
C SER A 78 -12.59 7.83 -14.97
N PHE A 79 -11.98 7.97 -13.80
CA PHE A 79 -10.59 7.60 -13.56
C PHE A 79 -10.34 6.11 -13.83
N VAL A 80 -11.18 5.22 -13.29
CA VAL A 80 -11.04 3.76 -13.48
C VAL A 80 -11.22 3.37 -14.94
N CYS A 81 -12.22 3.91 -15.64
CA CYS A 81 -12.43 3.66 -17.06
C CYS A 81 -11.20 4.07 -17.87
N ARG A 82 -10.65 5.27 -17.61
CA ARG A 82 -9.43 5.76 -18.26
C ARG A 82 -8.24 4.82 -18.04
N GLN A 83 -8.04 4.35 -16.81
CA GLN A 83 -6.94 3.43 -16.48
C GLN A 83 -7.11 2.06 -17.16
N LYS A 84 -8.35 1.60 -17.35
CA LYS A 84 -8.69 0.38 -18.09
C LYS A 84 -8.64 0.57 -19.62
N GLY A 85 -8.37 1.77 -20.13
CA GLY A 85 -8.43 2.10 -21.55
C GLY A 85 -9.84 2.05 -22.14
N GLN A 86 -10.86 2.22 -21.29
CA GLN A 86 -12.26 2.18 -21.66
C GLN A 86 -12.82 3.60 -21.78
N ALA A 87 -13.75 3.81 -22.71
CA ALA A 87 -14.50 5.05 -22.77
C ALA A 87 -15.36 5.18 -21.50
N SER A 88 -15.22 6.31 -20.80
CA SER A 88 -16.16 6.63 -19.73
C SER A 88 -17.55 6.82 -20.34
N PRO A 89 -18.62 6.22 -19.77
CA PRO A 89 -19.98 6.43 -20.25
C PRO A 89 -20.47 7.88 -20.08
N ARG A 90 -19.68 8.77 -19.44
CA ARG A 90 -20.00 10.18 -19.24
C ARG A 90 -18.74 11.03 -19.44
N GLN A 91 -18.76 11.98 -20.39
CA GLN A 91 -17.72 13.01 -20.51
C GLN A 91 -17.82 13.96 -19.31
N ARG A 92 -16.82 14.00 -18.42
CA ARG A 92 -16.88 14.81 -17.19
C ARG A 92 -15.52 15.30 -16.68
N HIS A 93 -15.61 16.34 -15.84
CA HIS A 93 -14.63 17.10 -15.03
C HIS A 93 -13.17 16.65 -15.13
N TYR A 94 -12.89 15.38 -14.78
CA TYR A 94 -11.56 14.77 -14.82
C TYR A 94 -10.83 14.97 -16.16
N ASP A 95 -11.53 14.83 -17.29
CA ASP A 95 -10.92 14.99 -18.62
C ASP A 95 -11.00 16.43 -19.18
N THR A 96 -11.53 17.38 -18.39
CA THR A 96 -11.85 18.74 -18.88
C THR A 96 -10.90 19.83 -18.37
N VAL A 97 -10.12 19.57 -17.32
CA VAL A 97 -9.19 20.55 -16.76
C VAL A 97 -7.93 20.65 -17.62
N ALA A 98 -7.75 21.79 -18.27
CA ALA A 98 -6.60 22.05 -19.14
C ALA A 98 -5.29 22.31 -18.39
N ASN A 99 -5.35 22.71 -17.12
CA ASN A 99 -4.15 22.95 -16.32
C ASN A 99 -3.47 21.61 -15.95
N PRO A 100 -2.28 21.32 -16.50
CA PRO A 100 -1.63 20.03 -16.29
C PRO A 100 -1.23 19.79 -14.83
N LYS A 101 -0.93 20.84 -14.06
CA LYS A 101 -0.60 20.72 -12.63
C LYS A 101 -1.82 20.24 -11.84
N LEU A 102 -2.96 20.88 -12.04
CA LEU A 102 -4.21 20.56 -11.35
C LEU A 102 -4.72 19.17 -11.73
N PHE A 103 -4.65 18.81 -13.02
CA PHE A 103 -4.98 17.47 -13.48
C PHE A 103 -4.06 16.40 -12.86
N ALA A 104 -2.76 16.68 -12.73
CA ALA A 104 -1.83 15.77 -12.09
C ALA A 104 -2.10 15.63 -10.58
N ALA A 105 -2.50 16.71 -9.90
CA ALA A 105 -2.95 16.66 -8.51
C ALA A 105 -4.22 15.79 -8.36
N ALA A 106 -5.25 15.99 -9.19
CA ALA A 106 -6.46 15.15 -9.17
C ALA A 106 -6.15 13.67 -9.42
N THR A 107 -5.23 13.40 -10.36
CA THR A 107 -4.72 12.05 -10.62
C THR A 107 -4.00 11.47 -9.39
N ALA A 108 -3.13 12.24 -8.75
CA ALA A 108 -2.44 11.83 -7.53
C ALA A 108 -3.43 11.56 -6.39
N ARG A 109 -4.52 12.32 -6.27
CA ARG A 109 -5.58 12.03 -5.31
C ARG A 109 -6.21 10.67 -5.57
N MET A 110 -6.56 10.36 -6.83
CA MET A 110 -7.09 9.04 -7.19
C MET A 110 -6.11 7.90 -6.88
N VAL A 111 -4.82 8.10 -7.16
CA VAL A 111 -3.75 7.13 -6.82
C VAL A 111 -3.59 6.97 -5.30
N ALA A 112 -3.72 8.05 -4.51
CA ALA A 112 -3.71 7.96 -3.05
C ALA A 112 -4.84 7.05 -2.55
N TYR A 113 -6.05 7.18 -3.11
CA TYR A 113 -7.16 6.29 -2.79
C TYR A 113 -6.91 4.84 -3.25
N GLN A 114 -6.23 4.62 -4.38
CA GLN A 114 -5.80 3.27 -4.78
C GLN A 114 -4.83 2.63 -3.78
N ILE A 115 -3.85 3.40 -3.28
CA ILE A 115 -2.91 2.93 -2.26
C ILE A 115 -3.67 2.52 -0.98
N VAL A 116 -4.65 3.32 -0.55
CA VAL A 116 -5.48 3.02 0.63
C VAL A 116 -6.39 1.82 0.39
N ALA A 117 -6.96 1.66 -0.81
CA ALA A 117 -7.72 0.47 -1.19
C ALA A 117 -6.85 -0.79 -1.07
N CYS A 118 -5.63 -0.77 -1.61
CA CYS A 118 -4.67 -1.87 -1.47
C CYS A 118 -4.29 -2.14 -0.01
N ALA A 119 -4.11 -1.09 0.81
CA ALA A 119 -3.84 -1.23 2.24
C ALA A 119 -4.98 -1.96 2.96
N GLY A 120 -6.22 -1.72 2.53
CA GLY A 120 -7.42 -2.39 3.01
C GLY A 120 -7.71 -3.77 2.43
N GLY A 121 -6.93 -4.23 1.44
CA GLY A 121 -7.18 -5.50 0.74
C GLY A 121 -8.34 -5.42 -0.26
N LEU A 122 -8.71 -4.22 -0.70
CA LEU A 122 -9.73 -3.99 -1.72
C LEU A 122 -9.09 -3.91 -3.11
N ASP A 123 -9.90 -4.10 -4.15
CA ASP A 123 -9.46 -3.93 -5.54
C ASP A 123 -9.30 -2.43 -5.87
N PRO A 124 -8.08 -1.94 -6.18
CA PRO A 124 -7.85 -0.53 -6.49
C PRO A 124 -8.42 -0.09 -7.85
N LEU A 125 -8.95 -1.00 -8.67
CA LEU A 125 -9.56 -0.72 -9.97
C LEU A 125 -11.08 -0.77 -9.93
N GLU A 126 -11.67 -0.72 -8.74
CA GLU A 126 -13.12 -0.68 -8.53
C GLU A 126 -13.57 0.66 -7.94
N PRO A 127 -14.51 1.40 -8.57
CA PRO A 127 -14.95 2.71 -8.08
C PRO A 127 -15.51 2.68 -6.65
N ALA A 128 -16.19 1.59 -6.27
CA ALA A 128 -16.68 1.40 -4.91
C ALA A 128 -15.55 1.29 -3.87
N ALA A 129 -14.46 0.62 -4.22
CA ALA A 129 -13.28 0.50 -3.36
C ALA A 129 -12.58 1.85 -3.18
N LEU A 130 -12.53 2.68 -4.23
CA LEU A 130 -11.97 4.04 -4.13
C LEU A 130 -12.80 4.95 -3.23
N ARG A 131 -14.13 4.87 -3.29
CA ARG A 131 -15.03 5.59 -2.38
C ARG A 131 -14.85 5.17 -0.92
N GLU A 132 -14.71 3.87 -0.67
CA GLU A 132 -14.41 3.37 0.69
C GLU A 132 -13.02 3.83 1.15
N ALA A 133 -12.02 3.76 0.28
CA ALA A 133 -10.67 4.20 0.54
C ALA A 133 -10.60 5.70 0.87
N CYS A 134 -11.41 6.53 0.22
CA CYS A 134 -11.57 7.94 0.57
C CYS A 134 -12.01 8.12 2.02
N ALA A 135 -13.09 7.45 2.43
CA ALA A 135 -13.59 7.53 3.80
C ALA A 135 -12.61 6.95 4.83
N ARG A 136 -11.79 5.98 4.41
CA ARG A 136 -10.75 5.37 5.24
C ARG A 136 -9.56 6.30 5.43
N LEU A 137 -9.11 6.99 4.38
CA LEU A 137 -7.96 7.88 4.42
C LEU A 137 -8.11 8.92 5.53
N ASP A 138 -9.28 9.54 5.65
CA ASP A 138 -9.62 10.54 6.69
C ASP A 138 -9.42 10.03 8.12
N ARG A 139 -9.45 8.71 8.33
CA ARG A 139 -9.34 8.06 9.64
C ARG A 139 -7.95 7.46 9.91
N MET A 140 -7.06 7.47 8.92
CA MET A 140 -5.71 6.93 9.07
C MET A 140 -4.85 7.83 9.98
N LEU A 141 -3.82 7.24 10.58
CA LEU A 141 -2.80 8.00 11.29
C LEU A 141 -2.22 9.10 10.39
N ARG A 142 -1.89 10.26 10.97
CA ARG A 142 -1.35 11.41 10.23
C ARG A 142 -0.11 11.03 9.42
N SER A 143 0.86 10.35 10.03
CA SER A 143 2.06 9.90 9.34
C SER A 143 1.77 8.93 8.19
N THR A 144 0.74 8.08 8.32
CA THR A 144 0.30 7.23 7.21
C THR A 144 -0.35 8.04 6.09
N ARG A 145 -1.20 9.03 6.42
CA ARG A 145 -1.78 9.94 5.42
C ARG A 145 -0.71 10.71 4.67
N LEU A 146 0.26 11.30 5.38
CA LEU A 146 1.40 11.98 4.78
C LEU A 146 2.15 11.08 3.82
N PHE A 147 2.44 9.84 4.23
CA PHE A 147 3.10 8.87 3.36
C PHE A 147 2.28 8.57 2.11
N VAL A 148 0.98 8.27 2.25
CA VAL A 148 0.10 7.94 1.13
C VAL A 148 0.02 9.10 0.13
N GLN A 149 -0.15 10.32 0.61
CA GLN A 149 -0.24 11.53 -0.21
C GLN A 149 1.08 11.79 -0.94
N ALA A 150 2.20 11.79 -0.22
CA ALA A 150 3.53 12.01 -0.80
C ALA A 150 3.88 10.90 -1.81
N ALA A 151 3.58 9.64 -1.50
CA ALA A 151 3.84 8.53 -2.41
C ALA A 151 3.01 8.62 -3.70
N ALA A 152 1.76 9.05 -3.61
CA ALA A 152 0.90 9.22 -4.78
C ALA A 152 1.38 10.36 -5.69
N LEU A 153 1.74 11.52 -5.11
CA LEU A 153 2.34 12.64 -5.84
C LEU A 153 3.64 12.25 -6.54
N PHE A 154 4.52 11.54 -5.82
CA PHE A 154 5.78 11.04 -6.34
C PHE A 154 5.58 10.04 -7.48
N LEU A 155 4.60 9.12 -7.39
CA LEU A 155 4.24 8.21 -8.49
C LEU A 155 3.70 8.94 -9.72
N CYS A 156 2.94 10.01 -9.53
CA CYS A 156 2.35 10.79 -10.61
C CYS A 156 3.32 11.83 -11.21
N GLY A 157 4.53 11.96 -10.66
CA GLY A 157 5.52 12.94 -11.12
C GLY A 157 5.09 14.39 -10.89
N VAL A 158 4.16 14.63 -9.96
CA VAL A 158 3.82 15.98 -9.51
C VAL A 158 5.06 16.52 -8.80
N CYS A 159 5.58 17.68 -9.24
CA CYS A 159 6.88 18.27 -8.89
C CYS A 159 8.10 17.94 -9.78
N HIS A 160 7.90 17.45 -11.02
CA HIS A 160 8.93 17.40 -12.09
C HIS A 160 9.97 16.27 -12.05
N THR A 161 9.64 15.06 -11.55
CA THR A 161 10.55 13.91 -11.74
C THR A 161 9.82 12.60 -12.09
N THR A 162 10.52 11.75 -12.86
CA THR A 162 10.19 10.35 -13.10
C THR A 162 10.96 9.49 -12.10
N GLY A 163 10.60 9.58 -10.82
CA GLY A 163 11.17 8.75 -9.76
C GLY A 163 10.43 7.41 -9.64
N GLY A 164 11.14 6.36 -9.27
CA GLY A 164 10.58 5.04 -8.96
C GLY A 164 10.86 4.61 -7.51
N PHE A 165 9.98 3.78 -6.96
CA PHE A 165 10.22 3.06 -5.72
C PHE A 165 11.02 1.77 -5.98
N ASP A 166 12.00 1.47 -5.13
CA ASP A 166 12.62 0.15 -5.05
C ASP A 166 11.67 -0.81 -4.34
N LEU A 167 10.75 -1.38 -5.12
CA LEU A 167 9.70 -2.28 -4.62
C LEU A 167 10.27 -3.53 -3.93
N PRO A 168 11.31 -4.22 -4.47
CA PRO A 168 11.94 -5.33 -3.77
C PRO A 168 12.51 -4.94 -2.41
N LYS A 169 13.13 -3.77 -2.30
CA LYS A 169 13.68 -3.27 -1.04
C LYS A 169 12.60 -2.92 -0.03
N LEU A 170 11.49 -2.32 -0.47
CA LEU A 170 10.32 -2.10 0.39
C LEU A 170 9.74 -3.42 0.92
N ARG A 171 9.60 -4.43 0.07
CA ARG A 171 9.15 -5.77 0.51
C ARG A 171 10.11 -6.38 1.53
N ARG A 172 11.43 -6.30 1.29
CA ARG A 172 12.44 -6.78 2.25
C ARG A 172 12.33 -6.04 3.59
N PHE A 173 12.15 -4.72 3.56
CA PHE A 173 11.96 -3.91 4.76
C PHE A 173 10.75 -4.37 5.58
N LEU A 174 9.60 -4.60 4.94
CA LEU A 174 8.42 -5.15 5.60
C LEU A 174 8.72 -6.52 6.26
N GLY A 175 9.47 -7.39 5.57
CA GLY A 175 9.94 -8.66 6.13
C GLY A 175 10.86 -8.48 7.35
N THR A 176 11.80 -7.53 7.33
CA THR A 176 12.66 -7.24 8.50
C THR A 176 11.89 -6.73 9.72
N ARG A 177 10.68 -6.18 9.53
CA ARG A 177 9.76 -5.77 10.60
C ARG A 177 8.78 -6.88 11.00
N SER A 178 9.00 -8.11 10.52
CA SER A 178 8.15 -9.28 10.78
C SER A 178 6.70 -9.12 10.31
N LEU A 179 6.49 -8.37 9.22
CA LEU A 179 5.18 -8.16 8.58
C LEU A 179 5.02 -9.11 7.38
N TRP A 180 5.26 -10.40 7.61
CA TRP A 180 5.31 -11.41 6.55
C TRP A 180 3.97 -11.53 5.82
N GLU A 181 2.87 -11.40 6.55
CA GLU A 181 1.51 -11.38 6.03
C GLU A 181 1.27 -10.28 4.98
N LEU A 182 1.98 -9.14 5.10
CA LEU A 182 1.92 -8.07 4.11
C LEU A 182 2.81 -8.38 2.91
N THR A 183 3.96 -9.03 3.11
CA THR A 183 4.90 -9.40 2.04
C THR A 183 4.43 -10.54 1.15
N GLU A 184 3.47 -11.33 1.63
CA GLU A 184 2.87 -12.46 0.90
C GLU A 184 1.66 -12.05 0.07
N ARG A 185 1.16 -10.81 0.23
CA ARG A 185 0.05 -10.31 -0.57
C ARG A 185 0.43 -10.26 -2.06
N PRO A 186 -0.51 -10.59 -2.97
CA PRO A 186 -0.26 -10.54 -4.41
C PRO A 186 0.30 -9.18 -4.86
N GLY A 187 1.34 -9.21 -5.70
CA GLY A 187 1.96 -8.00 -6.27
C GLY A 187 2.91 -7.24 -5.35
N VAL A 188 2.98 -7.53 -4.04
CA VAL A 188 3.90 -6.85 -3.13
C VAL A 188 5.35 -7.15 -3.50
N GLY A 189 6.14 -6.10 -3.67
CA GLY A 189 7.52 -6.14 -4.16
C GLY A 189 7.68 -6.20 -5.69
N GLY A 190 6.59 -6.39 -6.44
CA GLY A 190 6.59 -6.42 -7.90
C GLY A 190 5.78 -5.30 -8.55
N GLN A 191 4.80 -4.73 -7.84
CA GLN A 191 3.91 -3.68 -8.32
C GLN A 191 3.84 -2.53 -7.31
N ALA A 192 3.77 -1.29 -7.79
CA ALA A 192 3.82 -0.11 -6.93
C ALA A 192 2.63 -0.03 -5.97
N LEU A 193 1.39 -0.08 -6.48
CA LEU A 193 0.18 0.08 -5.65
C LEU A 193 0.07 -0.96 -4.51
N PRO A 194 0.20 -2.29 -4.76
CA PRO A 194 0.17 -3.26 -3.67
C PRO A 194 1.30 -3.07 -2.66
N THR A 195 2.51 -2.73 -3.13
CA THR A 195 3.67 -2.54 -2.25
C THR A 195 3.49 -1.32 -1.36
N LEU A 196 3.07 -0.18 -1.91
CA LEU A 196 2.81 1.04 -1.14
C LEU A 196 1.62 0.86 -0.20
N GLY A 197 0.58 0.13 -0.63
CA GLY A 197 -0.54 -0.25 0.24
C GLY A 197 -0.07 -1.09 1.43
N ALA A 198 0.81 -2.06 1.22
CA ALA A 198 1.43 -2.85 2.29
C ALA A 198 2.28 -1.99 3.24
N VAL A 199 3.04 -1.03 2.70
CA VAL A 199 3.79 -0.07 3.53
C VAL A 199 2.84 0.80 4.36
N ALA A 200 1.76 1.31 3.76
CA ALA A 200 0.74 2.09 4.46
C ALA A 200 0.08 1.25 5.58
N SER A 201 -0.25 -0.02 5.34
CA SER A 201 -0.76 -0.93 6.40
C SER A 201 0.23 -1.09 7.55
N GLY A 202 1.53 -1.18 7.26
CA GLY A 202 2.57 -1.32 8.28
C GLY A 202 2.78 -0.06 9.13
N LEU A 203 2.74 1.11 8.49
CA LEU A 203 2.73 2.42 9.17
C LEU A 203 1.50 2.58 10.05
N GLU A 204 0.32 2.25 9.52
CA GLU A 204 -0.95 2.36 10.23
C GLU A 204 -1.00 1.47 11.47
N SER A 205 -0.36 0.30 11.39
CA SER A 205 -0.23 -0.63 12.52
C SER A 205 0.87 -0.23 13.52
N GLN A 206 1.53 0.91 13.31
CA GLN A 206 2.63 1.44 14.13
C GLN A 206 3.81 0.47 14.31
N ARG A 207 4.02 -0.43 13.34
CA ARG A 207 5.08 -1.44 13.37
C ARG A 207 6.45 -0.87 13.00
N PHE A 208 6.43 0.27 12.31
CA PHE A 208 7.56 1.14 12.03
C PHE A 208 7.04 2.56 11.80
N THR A 209 7.94 3.53 11.84
CA THR A 209 7.63 4.95 11.60
C THR A 209 7.97 5.37 10.17
N LEU A 210 7.46 6.52 9.71
CA LEU A 210 7.89 7.10 8.44
C LEU A 210 9.40 7.39 8.42
N LYS A 211 9.97 7.76 9.58
CA LYS A 211 11.41 7.94 9.75
C LYS A 211 12.19 6.64 9.51
N ASP A 212 11.73 5.53 10.06
CA ASP A 212 12.32 4.20 9.82
C ASP A 212 12.32 3.86 8.32
N LEU A 213 11.21 4.13 7.64
CA LEU A 213 11.06 3.89 6.21
C LEU A 213 12.03 4.75 5.38
N VAL A 214 12.05 6.06 5.62
CA VAL A 214 12.93 7.01 4.92
C VAL A 214 14.41 6.67 5.12
N ALA A 215 14.78 6.19 6.31
CA ALA A 215 16.15 5.75 6.61
C ALA A 215 16.60 4.57 5.73
N THR A 216 15.67 3.74 5.23
CA THR A 216 16.03 2.68 4.29
C THR A 216 16.40 3.18 2.91
N ARG A 217 16.10 4.43 2.57
CA ARG A 217 16.25 5.01 1.23
C ARG A 217 15.59 4.15 0.14
N PRO A 218 14.26 3.95 0.17
CA PRO A 218 13.59 3.06 -0.77
C PRO A 218 13.17 3.77 -2.07
N MET A 219 13.36 5.08 -2.21
CA MET A 219 13.13 5.80 -3.46
C MET A 219 14.46 6.02 -4.20
N SER A 220 14.38 6.03 -5.52
CA SER A 220 15.50 6.37 -6.41
C SER A 220 16.00 7.82 -6.23
N ASP A 221 15.09 8.73 -5.89
CA ASP A 221 15.39 10.12 -5.53
C ASP A 221 14.81 10.46 -4.16
N MET A 222 15.68 10.44 -3.14
CA MET A 222 15.30 10.70 -1.76
C MET A 222 15.15 12.18 -1.44
N ASP A 223 15.84 13.05 -2.17
CA ASP A 223 15.76 14.49 -1.94
C ASP A 223 14.44 15.00 -2.51
N HIS A 224 14.04 14.52 -3.69
CA HIS A 224 12.75 14.85 -4.25
C HIS A 224 11.58 14.29 -3.43
N PHE A 225 11.68 13.06 -2.93
CA PHE A 225 10.63 12.55 -2.02
C PHE A 225 10.47 13.42 -0.77
N ARG A 226 11.56 13.99 -0.24
CA ARG A 226 11.50 14.95 0.88
C ARG A 226 10.83 16.25 0.47
N GLU A 227 11.12 16.77 -0.72
CA GLU A 227 10.43 17.94 -1.27
C GLU A 227 8.92 17.68 -1.39
N THR A 228 8.51 16.50 -1.87
CA THR A 228 7.09 16.11 -1.92
C THR A 228 6.46 16.04 -0.53
N VAL A 229 7.18 15.50 0.47
CA VAL A 229 6.71 15.46 1.86
C VAL A 229 6.52 16.88 2.41
N GLU A 230 7.46 17.79 2.18
CA GLU A 230 7.32 19.18 2.61
C GLU A 230 6.20 19.91 1.85
N TYR A 231 6.01 19.62 0.57
CA TYR A 231 4.89 20.13 -0.22
C TYR A 231 3.53 19.75 0.38
N VAL A 232 3.38 18.48 0.77
CA VAL A 232 2.15 18.00 1.44
C VAL A 232 1.99 18.63 2.82
N LYS A 233 3.07 18.74 3.61
CA LYS A 233 3.04 19.37 4.94
C LYS A 233 2.67 20.86 4.89
N ALA A 234 3.06 21.54 3.82
CA ALA A 234 2.71 22.95 3.58
C ALA A 234 1.30 23.12 2.97
N SER A 235 0.45 22.09 2.98
CA SER A 235 -0.89 22.07 2.40
C SER A 235 -0.97 22.30 0.88
N GLY A 236 0.14 22.38 0.15
CA GLY A 236 0.15 22.68 -1.28
C GLY A 236 -0.62 21.65 -2.13
N PHE A 237 -0.59 20.38 -1.73
CA PHE A 237 -1.39 19.36 -2.40
C PHE A 237 -2.90 19.57 -2.21
N ARG A 238 -3.32 19.96 -1.00
CA ARG A 238 -4.73 20.27 -0.73
C ARG A 238 -5.15 21.52 -1.51
N GLU A 239 -4.35 22.56 -1.51
CA GLU A 239 -4.63 23.81 -2.24
C GLU A 239 -4.80 23.57 -3.74
N ASP A 240 -3.92 22.77 -4.36
CA ASP A 240 -4.07 22.37 -5.76
C ASP A 240 -5.36 21.59 -6.02
N LEU A 241 -5.78 20.74 -5.08
CA LEU A 241 -7.03 20.00 -5.21
C LEU A 241 -8.25 20.90 -5.04
N GLU A 242 -8.23 21.85 -4.10
CA GLU A 242 -9.29 22.86 -3.95
C GLU A 242 -9.40 23.72 -5.21
N GLU A 243 -8.28 24.18 -5.77
CA GLU A 243 -8.26 24.93 -7.03
C GLU A 243 -8.77 24.08 -8.21
N TYR A 244 -8.46 22.78 -8.22
CA TYR A 244 -8.99 21.85 -9.22
C TYR A 244 -10.51 21.68 -9.11
N GLU A 245 -11.06 21.55 -7.90
CA GLU A 245 -12.51 21.46 -7.68
C GLU A 245 -13.23 22.75 -8.07
N ASP A 246 -12.63 23.91 -7.80
CA ASP A 246 -13.22 25.21 -8.12
C ASP A 246 -13.26 25.52 -9.63
N ARG A 247 -12.40 24.86 -10.44
CA ARG A 247 -12.15 25.22 -11.84
C ARG A 247 -12.68 24.27 -12.89
N GLY A 248 -13.01 23.02 -12.56
CA GLY A 248 -13.70 22.13 -13.51
C GLY A 248 -15.22 22.21 -13.35
#